data_AF-A0A8J7MRC3-F1
#
_entry.id   AF-A0A8J7MRC3-F1
#
_cell.length_a   1.000
_cell.length_b   1.000
_cell.length_c   1.000
_cell.angle_alpha   90.00
_cell.angle_beta   90.00
_cell.angle_gamma   90.00
#
_symmetry.space_group_name_H-M   'P 1'
#
loop_
_entity.id
_entity.type
_entity.pdbx_description
1 polymer ?
#
loop_
_entity_poly.entity_id
_entity_poly.type
_entity_poly.pdbx_seq_one_letter_code
_entity_poly.pdbx_strand_id
1 'polypeptide(L)'
;MLLRFSLAPVFNLACALVCQLGLTGPAPAESLSESDQILMGMMEGACQNRDYRAFFEVIARSEVIRRKYTAAKVELSEVHPGDKAMVRQVPGDEYADFPVTLRDYTYVPAPAVAGNDPDMGLMLEFNQASDERVAVEWTRVHYVQPAGEGDELGTPMHLDGTPWVSGDMSDGTLLIYPTDTCFELVSDTRYASK
;
A
#
# COMPACT_ATOMS: atom_id res chain seq x y z
N MET A 1 -30.85 -65.35 -52.46
CA MET A 1 -29.93 -66.47 -52.74
C MET A 1 -28.51 -65.92 -52.81
N LEU A 2 -27.61 -66.51 -52.02
CA LEU A 2 -26.14 -66.41 -51.98
C LEU A 2 -25.46 -65.20 -51.28
N LEU A 3 -24.92 -65.54 -50.10
CA LEU A 3 -23.84 -64.90 -49.35
C LEU A 3 -22.53 -64.79 -50.16
N ARG A 4 -21.68 -63.81 -49.84
CA ARG A 4 -20.23 -64.02 -49.61
C ARG A 4 -19.64 -63.02 -48.59
N PHE A 5 -18.93 -63.60 -47.63
CA PHE A 5 -18.03 -63.02 -46.63
C PHE A 5 -16.73 -62.50 -47.26
N SER A 6 -16.05 -61.51 -46.63
CA SER A 6 -14.59 -61.60 -46.34
C SER A 6 -14.03 -60.44 -45.49
N LEU A 7 -13.50 -60.80 -44.31
CA LEU A 7 -12.25 -60.38 -43.62
C LEU A 7 -11.94 -58.90 -43.25
N ALA A 8 -11.77 -58.69 -41.93
CA ALA A 8 -11.08 -57.61 -41.19
C ALA A 8 -9.52 -57.68 -41.41
N PRO A 9 -8.59 -56.88 -40.79
CA PRO A 9 -8.67 -56.17 -39.49
C PRO A 9 -7.79 -54.89 -39.28
N VAL A 10 -7.70 -54.44 -38.01
CA VAL A 10 -6.62 -53.68 -37.32
C VAL A 10 -6.49 -52.16 -37.60
N PHE A 11 -6.79 -51.31 -36.61
CA PHE A 11 -5.78 -50.77 -35.68
C PHE A 11 -6.36 -49.86 -34.59
N ASN A 12 -5.90 -50.13 -33.37
CA ASN A 12 -6.11 -49.40 -32.13
C ASN A 12 -5.78 -47.92 -32.25
N LEU A 13 -6.61 -47.06 -31.64
CA LEU A 13 -6.07 -45.94 -30.88
C LEU A 13 -6.92 -45.75 -29.61
N ALA A 14 -6.37 -46.25 -28.50
CA ALA A 14 -6.86 -45.99 -27.16
C ALA A 14 -6.67 -44.50 -26.85
N CYS A 15 -7.78 -43.78 -26.67
CA CYS A 15 -7.77 -42.42 -26.17
C CYS A 15 -7.62 -42.49 -24.64
N ALA A 16 -6.37 -42.47 -24.16
CA ALA A 16 -6.05 -42.35 -22.74
C ALA A 16 -6.31 -40.91 -22.29
N LEU A 17 -7.57 -40.61 -21.95
CA LEU A 17 -7.96 -39.40 -21.23
C LEU A 17 -7.91 -39.74 -19.73
N VAL A 18 -6.74 -39.58 -19.10
CA VAL A 18 -6.59 -39.67 -17.65
C VAL A 18 -6.37 -38.28 -17.09
N CYS A 19 -7.34 -37.87 -16.27
CA CYS A 19 -7.38 -36.71 -15.41
C CYS A 19 -6.01 -36.25 -14.86
N GLN A 20 -5.51 -35.11 -15.33
CA GLN A 20 -4.64 -34.26 -14.53
C GLN A 20 -5.51 -33.31 -13.72
N LEU A 21 -6.09 -33.82 -12.63
CA LEU A 21 -6.58 -32.99 -11.54
C LEU A 21 -5.36 -32.38 -10.87
N GLY A 22 -4.98 -31.18 -11.31
CA GLY A 22 -4.06 -30.34 -10.57
C GLY A 22 -4.69 -30.00 -9.23
N LEU A 23 -4.26 -30.71 -8.18
CA LEU A 23 -4.45 -30.29 -6.79
C LEU A 23 -3.64 -29.00 -6.59
N THR A 24 -4.21 -27.85 -6.96
CA THR A 24 -3.82 -26.58 -6.35
C THR A 24 -4.26 -26.66 -4.90
N GLY A 25 -3.38 -27.18 -4.06
CA GLY A 25 -3.55 -27.10 -2.60
C GLY A 25 -3.74 -25.63 -2.21
N PRO A 26 -4.58 -25.35 -1.20
CA PRO A 26 -4.76 -23.98 -0.73
C PRO A 26 -3.39 -23.42 -0.38
N ALA A 27 -3.08 -22.22 -0.90
CA ALA A 27 -1.88 -21.49 -0.51
C ALA A 27 -1.84 -21.43 1.03
N PRO A 28 -0.69 -21.70 1.66
CA PRO A 28 -0.59 -21.64 3.11
C PRO A 28 -1.03 -20.24 3.54
N ALA A 29 -2.04 -20.18 4.40
CA ALA A 29 -2.41 -18.94 5.06
C ALA A 29 -1.17 -18.48 5.84
N GLU A 30 -0.57 -17.36 5.43
CA GLU A 30 0.53 -16.75 6.16
C GLU A 30 0.03 -16.42 7.56
N SER A 31 0.59 -17.11 8.56
CA SER A 31 0.29 -16.82 9.95
C SER A 31 0.89 -15.46 10.31
N LEU A 32 0.08 -14.57 10.88
CA LEU A 32 0.53 -13.26 11.37
C LEU A 32 1.73 -13.43 12.32
N SER A 33 2.76 -12.62 12.09
CA SER A 33 3.91 -12.55 13.00
C SER A 33 3.46 -12.05 14.38
N GLU A 34 4.26 -12.29 15.42
CA GLU A 34 3.99 -11.76 16.77
C GLU A 34 3.87 -10.22 16.74
N SER A 35 4.71 -9.55 15.95
CA SER A 35 4.64 -8.10 15.73
C SER A 35 3.30 -7.69 15.10
N ASP A 36 2.84 -8.40 14.06
CA ASP A 36 1.55 -8.11 13.43
C ASP A 36 0.36 -8.36 14.37
N GLN A 37 0.47 -9.32 15.29
CA GLN A 37 -0.57 -9.57 16.30
C GLN A 37 -0.69 -8.40 17.28
N ILE A 38 0.45 -7.87 17.74
CA ILE A 38 0.48 -6.66 18.60
C ILE A 38 -0.13 -5.48 17.86
N LEU A 39 0.29 -5.26 16.61
CA LEU A 39 -0.22 -4.19 15.77
C LEU A 39 -1.71 -4.35 15.45
N MET A 40 -2.24 -5.57 15.36
CA MET A 40 -3.68 -5.80 15.20
C MET A 40 -4.46 -5.32 16.42
N GLY A 41 -3.95 -5.55 17.64
CA GLY A 41 -4.57 -5.02 18.86
C GLY A 41 -4.58 -3.48 18.89
N MET A 42 -3.51 -2.84 18.43
CA MET A 42 -3.46 -1.38 18.26
C MET A 42 -4.47 -0.89 17.22
N MET A 43 -4.59 -1.62 16.10
CA MET A 43 -5.56 -1.32 15.05
C MET A 43 -7.01 -1.41 15.56
N GLU A 44 -7.35 -2.46 16.31
CA GLU A 44 -8.68 -2.60 16.92
C GLU A 44 -9.00 -1.42 17.84
N GLY A 45 -8.03 -1.00 18.66
CA GLY A 45 -8.16 0.20 19.49
C GLY A 45 -8.36 1.48 18.67
N ALA A 46 -7.62 1.64 17.57
CA ALA A 46 -7.78 2.77 16.66
C ALA A 46 -9.19 2.82 16.04
N CYS A 47 -9.71 1.67 15.59
CA CYS A 47 -11.06 1.56 15.04
C CYS A 47 -12.15 1.90 16.08
N GLN A 48 -12.04 1.35 17.29
CA GLN A 48 -13.02 1.58 18.37
C GLN A 48 -13.08 3.04 18.81
N ASN A 49 -11.93 3.72 18.84
CA ASN A 49 -11.83 5.12 19.27
C ASN A 49 -11.96 6.13 18.12
N ARG A 50 -12.15 5.66 16.88
CA ARG A 50 -12.14 6.50 15.66
C ARG A 50 -10.86 7.33 15.54
N ASP A 51 -9.73 6.76 15.98
CA ASP A 51 -8.43 7.42 15.95
C ASP A 51 -7.71 7.15 14.62
N TYR A 52 -7.88 8.08 13.68
CA TYR A 52 -7.28 7.97 12.35
C TYR A 52 -5.74 8.06 12.38
N ARG A 53 -5.13 8.65 13.42
CA ARG A 53 -3.67 8.75 13.54
C ARG A 53 -3.08 7.42 13.96
N ALA A 54 -3.65 6.81 15.00
CA ALA A 54 -3.28 5.46 15.42
C ALA A 54 -3.53 4.44 14.30
N PHE A 55 -4.65 4.58 13.56
CA PHE A 55 -4.92 3.79 12.36
C PHE A 55 -3.78 3.93 11.34
N PHE A 56 -3.39 5.16 11.00
CA PHE A 56 -2.35 5.44 10.02
C PHE A 56 -0.98 4.87 10.45
N GLU A 57 -0.60 5.04 11.72
CA GLU A 57 0.63 4.48 12.27
C GLU A 57 0.72 2.97 12.06
N VAL A 58 -0.37 2.24 12.29
CA VAL A 58 -0.37 0.79 12.14
C VAL A 58 -0.20 0.38 10.67
N ILE A 59 -0.95 0.99 9.74
CA ILE A 59 -0.82 0.64 8.31
C ILE A 59 0.52 1.08 7.70
N ALA A 60 1.20 2.06 8.31
CA ALA A 60 2.57 2.46 7.94
C ALA A 60 3.64 1.49 8.47
N ARG A 61 3.32 0.65 9.46
CA ARG A 61 4.24 -0.35 10.05
C ARG A 61 4.05 -1.76 9.48
N SER A 62 2.82 -2.16 9.19
CA SER A 62 2.50 -3.53 8.75
C SER A 62 1.79 -3.53 7.39
N GLU A 63 2.44 -4.12 6.40
CA GLU A 63 1.84 -4.37 5.09
C GLU A 63 0.65 -5.34 5.18
N VAL A 64 0.73 -6.35 6.03
CA VAL A 64 -0.34 -7.35 6.17
C VAL A 64 -1.60 -6.71 6.73
N ILE A 65 -1.46 -5.85 7.74
CA ILE A 65 -2.60 -5.09 8.28
C ILE A 65 -3.07 -4.06 7.26
N ARG A 66 -2.16 -3.31 6.62
CA ARG A 66 -2.52 -2.36 5.58
C ARG A 66 -3.39 -3.00 4.51
N ARG A 67 -3.00 -4.15 3.96
CA ARG A 67 -3.78 -4.90 2.96
C ARG A 67 -5.22 -5.19 3.43
N LYS A 68 -5.43 -5.50 4.71
CA LYS A 68 -6.76 -5.75 5.30
C LYS A 68 -7.62 -4.47 5.40
N TYR A 69 -7.00 -3.31 5.58
CA TYR A 69 -7.67 -2.02 5.73
C TYR A 69 -7.51 -1.12 4.50
N THR A 70 -7.13 -1.70 3.36
CA THR A 70 -7.21 -1.06 2.05
C THR A 70 -8.59 -1.37 1.46
N ALA A 71 -9.25 -0.36 0.88
CA ALA A 71 -10.53 -0.57 0.20
C ALA A 71 -10.38 -1.59 -0.94
N ALA A 72 -11.50 -2.21 -1.36
CA ALA A 72 -11.49 -3.20 -2.44
C ALA A 72 -10.84 -2.70 -3.74
N LYS A 73 -10.89 -1.38 -3.98
CA LYS A 73 -10.14 -0.69 -5.02
C LYS A 73 -9.53 0.59 -4.47
N VAL A 74 -8.30 0.85 -4.86
CA VAL A 74 -7.58 2.11 -4.59
C VAL A 74 -7.51 2.91 -5.87
N GLU A 75 -7.89 4.17 -5.80
CA GLU A 75 -7.59 5.13 -6.87
C GLU A 75 -6.14 5.58 -6.75
N LEU A 76 -5.30 5.12 -7.66
CA LEU A 76 -3.93 5.60 -7.80
C LEU A 76 -3.87 6.67 -8.89
N SER A 77 -3.38 7.84 -8.50
CA SER A 77 -3.26 9.00 -9.38
C SER A 77 -1.80 9.46 -9.45
N GLU A 78 -1.27 9.62 -10.66
CA GLU A 78 0.02 10.25 -10.91
C GLU A 78 -0.21 11.59 -11.61
N VAL A 79 0.31 12.66 -11.02
CA VAL A 79 0.07 14.04 -11.47
C VAL A 79 1.40 14.68 -11.82
N HIS A 80 1.62 14.90 -13.11
CA HIS A 80 2.79 15.61 -13.62
C HIS A 80 2.47 17.10 -13.86
N PRO A 81 3.38 18.03 -13.56
CA PRO A 81 3.18 19.45 -13.81
C PRO A 81 2.84 19.74 -15.28
N GLY A 82 1.65 20.29 -15.53
CA GLY A 82 1.19 20.65 -16.87
C GLY A 82 0.43 19.55 -17.61
N ASP A 83 0.40 18.34 -17.07
CA ASP A 83 -0.32 17.21 -17.65
C ASP A 83 -1.66 16.95 -16.97
N LYS A 84 -2.50 16.15 -17.63
CA LYS A 84 -3.68 15.59 -16.97
C LYS A 84 -3.25 14.47 -16.05
N ALA A 85 -3.90 14.38 -14.87
CA ALA A 85 -3.69 13.28 -13.94
C ALA A 85 -3.93 11.92 -14.64
N MET A 86 -2.97 11.02 -14.48
CA MET A 86 -3.12 9.62 -14.89
C MET A 86 -3.74 8.86 -13.73
N VAL A 87 -5.01 8.48 -13.89
CA VAL A 87 -5.79 7.81 -12.85
C VAL A 87 -6.01 6.35 -13.21
N ARG A 88 -5.72 5.44 -12.28
CA ARG A 88 -6.04 4.01 -12.41
C ARG A 88 -6.66 3.47 -11.14
N GLN A 89 -7.52 2.48 -11.32
CA GLN A 89 -8.13 1.72 -10.22
C GLN A 89 -7.34 0.44 -10.01
N VAL A 90 -6.74 0.28 -8.84
CA VAL A 90 -5.93 -0.89 -8.47
C VAL A 90 -6.73 -1.74 -7.49
N PRO A 91 -6.84 -3.07 -7.67
CA PRO A 91 -7.39 -3.94 -6.63
C PRO A 91 -6.64 -3.72 -5.31
N GLY A 92 -7.36 -3.61 -4.19
CA GLY A 92 -6.76 -3.27 -2.90
C GLY A 92 -5.72 -4.29 -2.41
N ASP A 93 -5.91 -5.56 -2.76
CA ASP A 93 -4.99 -6.66 -2.48
C ASP A 93 -3.72 -6.65 -3.37
N GLU A 94 -3.78 -5.97 -4.51
CA GLU A 94 -2.63 -5.73 -5.42
C GLU A 94 -1.92 -4.40 -5.13
N TYR A 95 -2.46 -3.55 -4.26
CA TYR A 95 -1.86 -2.27 -3.90
C TYR A 95 -0.67 -2.45 -2.93
N ALA A 96 0.51 -2.70 -3.50
CA ALA A 96 1.74 -2.93 -2.75
C ALA A 96 2.56 -1.66 -2.49
N ASP A 97 2.50 -0.67 -3.39
CA ASP A 97 3.43 0.46 -3.47
C ASP A 97 3.14 1.59 -2.46
N PHE A 98 2.69 1.28 -1.25
CA PHE A 98 2.37 2.31 -0.25
C PHE A 98 3.59 3.22 0.06
N PRO A 99 3.47 4.55 0.00
CA PRO A 99 4.63 5.45 -0.05
C PRO A 99 5.29 5.73 1.31
N VAL A 100 4.63 5.37 2.42
CA VAL A 100 5.06 5.74 3.78
C VAL A 100 5.43 4.50 4.58
N THR A 101 6.57 4.57 5.26
CA THR A 101 6.96 3.57 6.27
C THR A 101 7.19 4.28 7.60
N LEU A 102 6.83 3.65 8.71
CA LEU A 102 7.15 4.13 10.05
C LEU A 102 8.25 3.26 10.66
N ARG A 103 9.42 3.84 10.92
CA ARG A 103 10.61 3.17 11.46
C ARG A 103 11.09 3.92 12.70
N ASP A 104 11.17 3.25 13.84
CA ASP A 104 11.65 3.83 15.10
C ASP A 104 11.04 5.22 15.40
N TYR A 105 9.71 5.31 15.27
CA TYR A 105 8.91 6.54 15.47
C TYR A 105 9.09 7.65 14.43
N THR A 106 9.86 7.41 13.37
CA THR A 106 10.07 8.35 12.27
C THR A 106 9.40 7.87 10.98
N TYR A 107 8.66 8.75 10.31
CA TYR A 107 8.15 8.45 8.98
C TYR A 107 9.25 8.63 7.95
N VAL A 108 9.44 7.60 7.12
CA VAL A 108 10.42 7.55 6.05
C VAL A 108 9.73 7.09 4.77
N PRO A 109 10.22 7.52 3.59
CA PRO A 109 9.67 7.04 2.34
C PRO A 109 9.88 5.53 2.20
N ALA A 110 8.90 4.84 1.61
CA ALA A 110 9.08 3.47 1.18
C ALA A 110 10.19 3.40 0.10
N PRO A 111 10.86 2.24 -0.10
CA PRO A 111 11.98 2.12 -1.03
C PRO A 111 11.70 2.63 -2.45
N ALA A 112 10.48 2.42 -2.96
CA ALA A 112 10.07 2.91 -4.28
C ALA A 112 10.02 4.45 -4.39
N VAL A 113 9.88 5.16 -3.27
CA VAL A 113 9.82 6.63 -3.18
C VAL A 113 11.17 7.21 -2.77
N ALA A 114 11.90 6.53 -1.88
CA ALA A 114 13.17 6.98 -1.32
C ALA A 114 14.30 7.07 -2.37
N GLY A 115 14.24 6.22 -3.40
CA GLY A 115 15.36 6.05 -4.32
C GLY A 115 16.57 5.47 -3.58
N ASN A 116 17.71 6.16 -3.66
CA ASN A 116 18.97 5.72 -3.05
C ASN A 116 19.41 6.57 -1.85
N ASP A 117 18.50 7.38 -1.29
CA ASP A 117 18.81 8.31 -0.21
C ASP A 117 18.39 7.73 1.15
N PRO A 118 19.33 7.27 1.99
CA PRO A 118 19.01 6.67 3.28
C PRO A 118 18.64 7.70 4.37
N ASP A 119 18.97 8.97 4.17
CA ASP A 119 18.79 10.04 5.17
C ASP A 119 17.49 10.83 4.93
N MET A 120 16.68 10.40 3.96
CA MET A 120 15.41 11.01 3.62
C MET A 120 14.33 10.66 4.65
N GLY A 121 13.70 11.69 5.18
CA GLY A 121 12.52 11.58 6.02
C GLY A 121 11.24 11.96 5.27
N LEU A 122 10.11 11.78 5.94
CA LEU A 122 8.84 12.36 5.52
C LEU A 122 8.32 13.33 6.56
N MET A 123 7.85 14.49 6.08
CA MET A 123 6.86 15.27 6.82
C MET A 123 5.45 14.88 6.42
N LEU A 124 4.59 14.70 7.41
CA LEU A 124 3.18 14.37 7.22
C LEU A 124 2.28 15.48 7.76
N GLU A 125 1.27 15.84 6.98
CA GLU A 125 0.17 16.71 7.42
C GLU A 125 -1.15 15.93 7.35
N PHE A 126 -1.96 16.03 8.40
CA PHE A 126 -3.22 15.30 8.52
C PHE A 126 -4.37 16.29 8.52
N ASN A 127 -5.17 16.24 7.46
CA ASN A 127 -6.30 17.14 7.23
C ASN A 127 -7.60 16.33 7.28
N GLN A 128 -8.38 16.48 8.35
CA GLN A 128 -9.70 15.83 8.49
C GLN A 128 -10.80 16.76 7.98
N ALA A 129 -11.62 16.26 7.05
CA ALA A 129 -12.80 16.92 6.54
C ALA A 129 -13.99 16.80 7.50
N SER A 130 -15.02 17.62 7.30
CA SER A 130 -16.25 17.58 8.10
C SER A 130 -17.06 16.29 7.96
N ASP A 131 -16.83 15.52 6.89
CA ASP A 131 -17.41 14.20 6.66
C ASP A 131 -16.49 13.07 7.16
N GLU A 132 -15.56 13.40 8.06
CA GLU A 132 -14.61 12.49 8.71
C GLU A 132 -13.56 11.85 7.77
N ARG A 133 -13.58 12.12 6.46
CA ARG A 133 -12.48 11.74 5.56
C ARG A 133 -11.18 12.42 6.00
N VAL A 134 -10.07 11.71 5.85
CA VAL A 134 -8.74 12.21 6.24
C VAL A 134 -7.82 12.17 5.03
N ALA A 135 -7.30 13.34 4.66
CA ALA A 135 -6.16 13.44 3.76
C ALA A 135 -4.87 13.42 4.58
N VAL A 136 -3.94 12.54 4.20
CA VAL A 136 -2.59 12.48 4.74
C VAL A 136 -1.63 12.92 3.65
N GLU A 137 -1.22 14.16 3.72
CA GLU A 137 -0.23 14.75 2.82
C GLU A 137 1.16 14.33 3.29
N TRP A 138 2.02 13.95 2.34
CA TRP A 138 3.38 13.54 2.63
C TRP A 138 4.37 14.30 1.75
N THR A 139 5.47 14.73 2.36
CA THR A 139 6.55 15.50 1.71
C THR A 139 7.89 14.92 2.10
N ARG A 140 8.74 14.65 1.11
CA ARG A 140 10.12 14.22 1.36
C ARG A 140 10.95 15.40 1.88
N VAL A 141 11.68 15.14 2.95
CA VAL A 141 12.51 16.16 3.61
C VAL A 141 13.87 15.57 4.00
N HIS A 142 14.84 16.46 4.19
CA HIS A 142 16.02 16.18 4.99
C HIS A 142 15.90 16.86 6.33
N TYR A 143 16.16 16.12 7.41
CA TYR A 143 16.27 16.75 8.71
C TYR A 143 17.70 17.23 8.97
N VAL A 144 17.83 18.50 9.31
CA VAL A 144 19.12 19.12 9.61
C VAL A 144 19.21 19.40 11.11
N GLN A 145 20.19 18.78 11.77
CA GLN A 145 20.42 18.97 13.19
C GLN A 145 20.99 20.37 13.47
N PRO A 146 20.47 21.10 14.47
CA PRO A 146 21.16 22.27 14.98
C PRO A 146 22.51 21.87 15.60
N ALA A 147 23.51 22.75 15.45
CA ALA A 147 24.84 22.48 16.00
C ALA A 147 24.79 22.42 17.54
N GLY A 148 25.09 21.25 18.10
CA GLY A 148 25.30 21.07 19.54
C GLY A 148 24.15 20.43 20.33
N GLU A 149 23.07 20.00 19.69
CA GLU A 149 21.95 19.32 20.36
C GLU A 149 21.72 17.91 19.78
N GLY A 150 21.54 16.94 20.67
CA GLY A 150 21.44 15.51 20.38
C GLY A 150 20.00 14.99 20.34
N ASP A 151 19.86 13.75 19.86
CA ASP A 151 18.68 12.87 19.79
C ASP A 151 17.35 13.41 19.20
N GLU A 152 17.20 14.71 18.94
CA GLU A 152 16.05 15.25 18.22
C GLU A 152 16.11 14.91 16.73
N LEU A 153 14.99 14.95 16.00
CA LEU A 153 15.01 14.64 14.56
C LEU A 153 15.72 15.71 13.73
N GLY A 154 15.78 16.96 14.20
CA GLY A 154 16.33 18.12 13.47
C GLY A 154 15.23 18.97 12.81
N THR A 155 15.62 20.01 12.08
CA THR A 155 14.69 20.87 11.32
C THR A 155 14.42 20.28 9.94
N PRO A 156 13.15 20.08 9.53
CA PRO A 156 12.84 19.57 8.21
C PRO A 156 13.13 20.63 7.13
N MET A 157 13.82 20.20 6.08
CA MET A 157 14.16 20.99 4.90
C MET A 157 13.65 20.26 3.67
N HIS A 158 13.10 20.97 2.70
CA HIS A 158 12.85 20.44 1.37
C HIS A 158 14.13 19.89 0.75
N LEU A 159 13.99 19.03 -0.26
CA LEU A 159 15.12 18.42 -0.96
C LEU A 159 16.02 19.44 -1.68
N ASP A 160 15.52 20.67 -1.93
CA ASP A 160 16.30 21.78 -2.49
C ASP A 160 17.05 22.61 -1.42
N GLY A 161 16.93 22.23 -0.15
CA GLY A 161 17.57 22.88 0.99
C GLY A 161 16.82 24.10 1.53
N THR A 162 15.60 24.39 1.05
CA THR A 162 14.74 25.41 1.65
C THR A 162 14.02 24.88 2.89
N PRO A 163 13.71 25.72 3.91
CA PRO A 163 12.95 25.25 5.07
C PRO A 163 11.56 24.77 4.68
N TRP A 164 11.15 23.62 5.20
CA TRP A 164 9.77 23.16 5.06
C TRP A 164 8.85 23.93 6.03
N VAL A 165 7.68 24.35 5.56
CA VAL A 165 6.62 24.92 6.39
C VAL A 165 5.29 24.20 6.15
N SER A 166 4.45 24.16 7.18
CA SER A 166 3.10 23.58 7.09
C SER A 166 2.27 24.26 6.00
N GLY A 167 1.60 23.46 5.17
CA GLY A 167 0.84 23.92 4.01
C GLY A 167 1.66 24.13 2.73
N ASP A 168 2.95 23.79 2.73
CA ASP A 168 3.74 23.68 1.51
C ASP A 168 3.18 22.59 0.58
N MET A 169 3.59 22.64 -0.69
CA MET A 169 3.19 21.62 -1.66
C MET A 169 3.73 20.25 -1.25
N SER A 170 2.82 19.29 -1.08
CA SER A 170 3.16 17.90 -0.79
C SER A 170 3.67 17.15 -2.02
N ASP A 171 4.50 16.12 -1.82
CA ASP A 171 4.85 15.15 -2.86
C ASP A 171 3.70 14.17 -3.14
N GLY A 172 2.77 13.99 -2.21
CA GLY A 172 1.57 13.22 -2.44
C GLY A 172 0.54 13.30 -1.32
N THR A 173 -0.60 12.67 -1.56
CA THR A 173 -1.72 12.63 -0.64
C THR A 173 -2.33 11.23 -0.61
N LEU A 174 -2.46 10.67 0.58
CA LEU A 174 -3.24 9.47 0.83
C LEU A 174 -4.62 9.86 1.34
N LEU A 175 -5.68 9.24 0.84
CA LEU A 175 -7.04 9.47 1.32
C LEU A 175 -7.53 8.26 2.11
N ILE A 176 -7.93 8.53 3.34
CA ILE A 176 -8.50 7.55 4.26
C ILE A 176 -9.98 7.88 4.45
N TYR A 177 -10.83 6.88 4.28
CA TYR A 177 -12.27 7.02 4.34
C TYR A 177 -12.83 6.30 5.59
N PRO A 178 -13.67 6.95 6.41
CA PRO A 178 -14.33 6.31 7.53
C PRO A 178 -15.42 5.33 7.05
N THR A 179 -15.44 4.12 7.60
CA THR A 179 -16.51 3.14 7.39
C THR A 179 -17.33 2.94 8.66
N ASP A 180 -18.35 2.09 8.60
CA ASP A 180 -19.14 1.71 9.76
C ASP A 180 -18.32 0.96 10.82
N THR A 181 -17.24 0.29 10.40
CA THR A 181 -16.43 -0.59 11.25
C THR A 181 -15.06 -0.02 11.60
N CYS A 182 -14.44 0.76 10.73
CA CYS A 182 -13.15 1.40 10.95
C CYS A 182 -12.88 2.50 9.92
N PHE A 183 -11.70 2.49 9.31
CA PHE A 183 -11.26 3.31 8.20
C PHE A 183 -10.71 2.43 7.09
N GLU A 184 -10.71 2.94 5.86
CA GLU A 184 -10.10 2.29 4.70
C GLU A 184 -9.21 3.27 3.93
N LEU A 185 -8.07 2.79 3.43
CA LEU A 185 -7.29 3.52 2.43
C LEU A 185 -7.98 3.40 1.06
N VAL A 186 -8.38 4.54 0.48
CA VAL A 186 -9.19 4.59 -0.76
C VAL A 186 -8.47 5.24 -1.94
N SER A 187 -7.46 6.08 -1.69
CA SER A 187 -6.70 6.72 -2.77
C SER A 187 -5.25 7.02 -2.36
N ASP A 188 -4.37 6.98 -3.35
CA ASP A 188 -3.01 7.48 -3.31
C ASP A 188 -2.81 8.40 -4.52
N THR A 189 -2.51 9.67 -4.28
CA THR A 189 -2.18 10.64 -5.31
C THR A 189 -0.72 11.05 -5.15
N ARG A 190 0.05 10.98 -6.23
CA ARG A 190 1.47 11.32 -6.27
C ARG A 190 1.70 12.48 -7.21
N TYR A 191 2.32 13.53 -6.69
CA TYR A 191 2.71 14.69 -7.45
C TYR A 191 4.17 14.52 -7.88
N ALA A 192 4.42 14.49 -9.19
CA ALA A 192 5.79 14.49 -9.65
C ALA A 192 6.43 15.85 -9.34
N SER A 193 7.57 15.82 -8.66
CA SER A 193 8.42 17.00 -8.53
C SER A 193 8.83 17.51 -9.91
N LYS A 194 8.88 18.84 -10.06
CA LYS A 194 9.36 19.51 -11.27
C LYS A 194 10.84 19.25 -11.52
#